data_AF-A0A286GCI6-F1
#
_entry.id   AF-A0A286GCI6-F1
#
_cell.length_a   1.000
_cell.length_b   1.000
_cell.length_c   1.000
_cell.angle_alpha   90.00
_cell.angle_beta   90.00
_cell.angle_gamma   90.00
#
_symmetry.space_group_name_H-M   'P 1'
#
loop_
_entity.id
_entity.type
_entity.pdbx_description
1 polymer ?
#
loop_
_entity_poly.entity_id
_entity_poly.type
_entity_poly.pdbx_seq_one_letter_code
_entity_poly.pdbx_strand_id
1 'polypeptide(L)'
;MTIMRAVRPAVALALALGLAACAERDATGGPGELPESSEAAVGEGLVLRVEQTGGFVTPSMLAGRLPMVSVYADGRVITEGPVIAIHPGPALPNLQVAQLDPAGVQDLVDRALAAGVDETTDLGSPPVADATSTRFTVVTTEDTYVREVYALWETTEGDGLTDDQVAAREELSGLLDALTTPGDAATSSFEPEAVAAIASPWVDPGDGLVQAEQPWPGPALPGEPTGGPPDVTCVTATGAQAQAVLDAAGAGNAATPWVTGDGSRWSVTFRPLLPDETGCADLGD
;
A
#
# COMPACT_ATOMS: atom_id res chain seq x y z
N MET A 1 -69.42 13.03 -41.66
CA MET A 1 -69.35 11.94 -40.68
C MET A 1 -68.93 12.56 -39.35
N THR A 2 -69.77 12.56 -38.31
CA THR A 2 -69.89 11.46 -37.32
C THR A 2 -68.64 11.45 -36.42
N ILE A 3 -68.66 11.48 -35.08
CA ILE A 3 -69.61 11.71 -33.98
C ILE A 3 -68.82 11.26 -32.71
N MET A 4 -69.25 11.71 -31.52
CA MET A 4 -69.06 11.02 -30.21
C MET A 4 -67.64 11.01 -29.59
N ARG A 5 -67.46 10.88 -28.28
CA ARG A 5 -68.20 11.16 -27.03
C ARG A 5 -67.29 10.59 -25.93
N ALA A 6 -67.28 11.26 -24.77
CA ALA A 6 -67.06 10.69 -23.43
C ALA A 6 -65.67 10.05 -23.17
N VAL A 7 -65.08 10.12 -21.98
CA VAL A 7 -65.61 9.66 -20.69
C VAL A 7 -64.95 10.45 -19.54
N ARG A 8 -65.77 11.03 -18.65
CA ARG A 8 -65.46 11.20 -17.21
C ARG A 8 -66.04 9.99 -16.49
N PRO A 9 -65.46 9.48 -15.39
CA PRO A 9 -65.72 10.05 -14.03
C PRO A 9 -64.51 9.79 -13.09
N ALA A 10 -64.45 10.01 -11.78
CA ALA A 10 -65.26 10.57 -10.70
C ALA A 10 -64.22 10.83 -9.58
N VAL A 11 -64.17 12.00 -8.96
CA VAL A 11 -64.84 12.31 -7.68
C VAL A 11 -64.34 11.46 -6.50
N ALA A 12 -63.55 12.15 -5.67
CA ALA A 12 -63.58 12.22 -4.22
C ALA A 12 -63.65 10.93 -3.38
N LEU A 13 -62.71 10.81 -2.44
CA LEU A 13 -63.06 10.66 -1.03
C LEU A 13 -61.86 10.99 -0.14
N ALA A 14 -61.89 12.19 0.45
CA ALA A 14 -61.21 12.42 1.72
C ALA A 14 -62.08 11.77 2.80
N LEU A 15 -61.54 10.75 3.48
CA LEU A 15 -62.12 10.23 4.71
C LEU A 15 -61.09 10.31 5.82
N ALA A 16 -61.51 11.01 6.87
CA ALA A 16 -60.85 11.15 8.16
C ALA A 16 -61.03 9.91 9.04
N LEU A 17 -60.35 9.96 10.19
CA LEU A 17 -60.41 9.06 11.36
C LEU A 17 -59.58 7.78 11.18
N GLY A 18 -58.51 7.53 11.93
CA GLY A 18 -58.24 7.82 13.33
C GLY A 18 -58.15 6.47 14.05
N LEU A 19 -57.09 6.23 14.84
CA LEU A 19 -57.06 5.41 16.06
C LEU A 19 -55.61 5.23 16.52
N ALA A 20 -55.46 5.39 17.83
CA ALA A 20 -54.24 5.19 18.59
C ALA A 20 -53.68 3.77 18.43
N ALA A 21 -52.35 3.66 18.41
CA ALA A 21 -51.64 2.52 18.96
C ALA A 21 -50.17 2.91 19.21
N CYS A 22 -49.89 3.38 20.42
CA CYS A 22 -48.62 3.06 21.06
C CYS A 22 -48.62 1.55 21.26
N ALA A 23 -47.67 0.85 20.66
CA ALA A 23 -47.34 -0.51 21.02
C ALA A 23 -45.81 -0.59 21.10
N GLU A 24 -45.33 -0.33 22.32
CA GLU A 24 -44.07 -0.83 22.85
C GLU A 24 -43.96 -2.32 22.45
N ARG A 25 -42.97 -2.65 21.62
CA ARG A 25 -42.57 -4.04 21.43
C ARG A 25 -41.32 -4.26 22.27
N ASP A 26 -41.54 -4.69 23.51
CA ASP A 26 -40.60 -5.55 24.20
C ASP A 26 -40.46 -6.83 23.38
N ALA A 27 -39.47 -6.81 22.48
CA ALA A 27 -38.85 -8.02 21.97
C ALA A 27 -37.55 -8.18 22.74
N THR A 28 -37.60 -9.08 23.71
CA THR A 28 -36.46 -9.78 24.30
C THR A 28 -35.55 -10.34 23.22
N GLY A 29 -34.58 -9.54 22.79
CA GLY A 29 -33.26 -9.97 22.36
C GLY A 29 -32.28 -9.37 23.37
N GLY A 30 -31.32 -10.16 23.86
CA GLY A 30 -30.28 -9.63 24.75
C GLY A 30 -29.58 -8.42 24.12
N PRO A 31 -28.74 -7.69 24.86
CA PRO A 31 -27.77 -6.83 24.20
C PRO A 31 -26.99 -7.74 23.25
N GLY A 32 -27.32 -7.68 21.95
CA GLY A 32 -26.36 -8.02 20.93
C GLY A 32 -25.25 -7.05 21.18
N GLU A 33 -24.10 -7.59 21.58
CA GLU A 33 -22.84 -6.88 21.49
C GLU A 33 -22.87 -6.17 20.13
N LEU A 34 -22.93 -4.84 20.15
CA LEU A 34 -22.49 -4.11 18.97
C LEU A 34 -21.09 -4.67 18.69
N PRO A 35 -20.74 -5.01 17.44
CA PRO A 35 -19.36 -5.38 17.17
C PRO A 35 -18.49 -4.32 17.83
N GLU A 36 -17.55 -4.77 18.67
CA GLU A 36 -16.58 -3.88 19.28
C GLU A 36 -15.98 -3.10 18.11
N SER A 37 -16.22 -1.78 18.07
CA SER A 37 -15.66 -0.96 17.01
C SER A 37 -14.16 -1.01 17.20
N SER A 38 -13.47 -1.75 16.33
CA SER A 38 -12.02 -1.79 16.30
C SER A 38 -11.52 -0.41 15.88
N GLU A 39 -11.38 0.47 16.85
CA GLU A 39 -10.89 1.83 16.65
C GLU A 39 -9.46 1.74 16.09
N ALA A 40 -9.15 2.60 15.11
CA ALA A 40 -7.80 2.76 14.60
C ALA A 40 -6.83 3.04 15.76
N ALA A 41 -5.65 2.42 15.73
CA ALA A 41 -4.65 2.63 16.77
C ALA A 41 -4.34 4.13 16.94
N VAL A 42 -4.51 4.64 18.17
CA VAL A 42 -4.28 6.06 18.47
C VAL A 42 -2.78 6.32 18.67
N GLY A 43 -2.16 7.20 17.88
CA GLY A 43 -0.73 7.54 18.00
C GLY A 43 -0.09 8.06 16.71
N GLU A 44 1.24 7.97 16.59
CA GLU A 44 1.99 8.24 15.33
C GLU A 44 2.31 6.94 14.56
N GLY A 45 1.67 5.82 14.93
CA GLY A 45 1.98 4.49 14.39
C GLY A 45 1.33 4.20 13.03
N LEU A 46 1.82 3.13 12.40
CA LEU A 46 1.19 2.52 11.23
C LEU A 46 -0.23 2.04 11.59
N VAL A 47 -1.18 2.26 10.68
CA VAL A 47 -2.59 1.84 10.83
C VAL A 47 -3.00 0.89 9.71
N LEU A 48 -2.59 1.15 8.48
CA LEU A 48 -2.88 0.29 7.33
C LEU A 48 -1.68 0.28 6.40
N ARG A 49 -1.24 -0.91 5.96
CA ARG A 49 -0.22 -1.08 4.94
C ARG A 49 -0.68 -2.12 3.92
N VAL A 50 -0.39 -1.84 2.65
CA VAL A 50 -0.47 -2.86 1.60
C VAL A 50 0.86 -2.95 0.89
N GLU A 51 1.39 -4.15 0.80
CA GLU A 51 2.72 -4.43 0.27
C GLU A 51 2.68 -5.66 -0.63
N GLN A 52 3.67 -5.76 -1.52
CA GLN A 52 3.88 -6.94 -2.35
C GLN A 52 5.08 -7.71 -1.82
N THR A 53 4.91 -8.97 -1.47
CA THR A 53 5.97 -9.85 -0.95
C THR A 53 6.32 -10.93 -1.97
N GLY A 54 7.53 -11.47 -1.89
CA GLY A 54 8.01 -12.50 -2.81
C GLY A 54 8.02 -12.07 -4.29
N GLY A 55 7.66 -13.01 -5.17
CA GLY A 55 7.78 -12.90 -6.62
C GLY A 55 9.20 -13.13 -7.14
N PHE A 56 9.33 -13.26 -8.46
CA PHE A 56 10.62 -13.52 -9.10
C PHE A 56 11.32 -12.22 -9.55
N VAL A 57 11.93 -11.52 -8.59
CA VAL A 57 12.76 -10.34 -8.84
C VAL A 57 14.14 -10.48 -8.19
N THR A 58 15.05 -9.53 -8.45
CA THR A 58 16.39 -9.57 -7.86
C THR A 58 16.34 -9.29 -6.36
N PRO A 59 17.32 -9.77 -5.57
CA PRO A 59 17.34 -9.49 -4.13
C PRO A 59 17.40 -8.00 -3.79
N SER A 60 18.09 -7.19 -4.59
CA SER A 60 18.12 -5.74 -4.42
C SER A 60 16.75 -5.10 -4.69
N MET A 61 15.96 -5.66 -5.61
CA MET A 61 14.58 -5.21 -5.85
C MET A 61 13.64 -5.63 -4.72
N LEU A 62 13.83 -6.81 -4.11
CA LEU A 62 13.06 -7.21 -2.91
C LEU A 62 13.34 -6.27 -1.75
N ALA A 63 14.62 -6.10 -1.37
CA ALA A 63 15.01 -5.28 -0.23
C ALA A 63 14.74 -3.77 -0.44
N GLY A 64 14.67 -3.32 -1.70
CA GLY A 64 14.36 -1.92 -2.04
C GLY A 64 12.88 -1.64 -2.26
N ARG A 65 12.00 -2.65 -2.17
CA ARG A 65 10.58 -2.51 -2.49
C ARG A 65 9.88 -1.63 -1.45
N LEU A 66 9.09 -0.68 -1.92
CA LEU A 66 8.22 0.13 -1.09
C LEU A 66 6.84 -0.53 -0.96
N PRO A 67 6.13 -0.34 0.16
CA PRO A 67 4.70 -0.63 0.24
C PRO A 67 3.93 0.17 -0.83
N MET A 68 2.87 -0.42 -1.38
CA MET A 68 2.00 0.24 -2.34
C MET A 68 1.25 1.41 -1.69
N VAL A 69 0.85 1.24 -0.43
CA VAL A 69 0.30 2.30 0.43
C VAL A 69 0.70 2.06 1.88
N SER A 70 0.96 3.15 2.61
CA SER A 70 1.05 3.16 4.07
C SER A 70 0.26 4.32 4.65
N VAL A 71 -0.62 4.00 5.60
CA VAL A 71 -1.48 4.96 6.31
C VAL A 71 -1.05 4.98 7.77
N TYR A 72 -0.84 6.18 8.29
CA TYR A 72 -0.45 6.42 9.68
C TYR A 72 -1.61 7.01 10.46
N ALA A 73 -1.58 6.81 11.77
CA ALA A 73 -2.59 7.30 12.71
C ALA A 73 -2.67 8.84 12.77
N ASP A 74 -1.62 9.54 12.36
CA ASP A 74 -1.63 11.00 12.18
C ASP A 74 -2.28 11.46 10.86
N GLY A 75 -2.78 10.52 10.06
CA GLY A 75 -3.48 10.77 8.79
C GLY A 75 -2.59 10.87 7.56
N ARG A 76 -1.26 10.70 7.68
CA ARG A 76 -0.39 10.61 6.51
C ARG A 76 -0.71 9.35 5.71
N VAL A 77 -0.96 9.51 4.42
CA VAL A 77 -1.07 8.41 3.44
C VAL A 77 0.07 8.55 2.46
N ILE A 78 0.99 7.59 2.47
CA ILE A 78 2.18 7.58 1.62
C ILE A 78 2.02 6.53 0.52
N THR A 79 2.24 6.94 -0.72
CA THR A 79 2.17 6.08 -1.92
C THR A 79 3.27 6.44 -2.91
N GLU A 80 3.58 5.52 -3.83
CA GLU A 80 4.39 5.85 -5.01
C GLU A 80 3.55 6.61 -6.05
N GLY A 81 4.03 7.79 -6.43
CA GLY A 81 3.47 8.62 -7.48
C GLY A 81 3.95 8.23 -8.88
N PRO A 82 3.36 8.85 -9.92
CA PRO A 82 3.71 8.54 -11.31
C PRO A 82 5.17 8.87 -11.60
N VAL A 83 5.84 7.99 -12.35
CA VAL A 83 7.21 8.20 -12.82
C VAL A 83 7.25 8.40 -14.32
N ILE A 84 8.23 9.16 -14.78
CA ILE A 84 8.47 9.34 -16.21
C ILE A 84 8.99 8.02 -16.83
N ALA A 85 8.40 7.61 -17.96
CA ALA A 85 8.80 6.41 -18.69
C ALA A 85 10.09 6.64 -19.50
N ILE A 86 11.22 6.78 -18.81
CA ILE A 86 12.57 6.94 -19.39
C ILE A 86 13.49 5.81 -18.91
N HIS A 87 14.53 5.51 -19.69
CA HIS A 87 15.53 4.51 -19.33
C HIS A 87 16.96 5.05 -19.48
N PRO A 88 17.81 4.95 -18.43
CA PRO A 88 17.47 4.54 -17.06
C PRO A 88 16.52 5.53 -16.36
N GLY A 89 15.67 5.02 -15.46
CA GLY A 89 14.78 5.83 -14.65
C GLY A 89 15.51 6.60 -13.54
N PRO A 90 14.85 7.55 -12.85
CA PRO A 90 15.42 8.27 -11.70
C PRO A 90 15.96 7.30 -10.63
N ALA A 91 16.98 7.72 -9.87
CA ALA A 91 17.55 6.91 -8.80
C ALA A 91 16.64 6.85 -7.55
N LEU A 92 15.84 7.90 -7.33
CA LEU A 92 14.88 7.95 -6.23
C LEU A 92 13.46 7.58 -6.71
N PRO A 93 12.69 6.87 -5.89
CA PRO A 93 11.26 6.69 -6.13
C PRO A 93 10.52 8.02 -5.97
N ASN A 94 9.36 8.15 -6.60
CA ASN A 94 8.51 9.32 -6.48
C ASN A 94 7.52 9.16 -5.33
N LEU A 95 7.96 9.26 -4.08
CA LEU A 95 7.04 9.15 -2.94
C LEU A 95 6.18 10.40 -2.79
N GLN A 96 4.87 10.18 -2.62
CA GLN A 96 3.86 11.21 -2.42
C GLN A 96 3.19 11.01 -1.07
N VAL A 97 2.78 12.10 -0.44
CA VAL A 97 2.01 12.10 0.80
C VAL A 97 0.72 12.89 0.62
N ALA A 98 -0.40 12.29 1.03
CA ALA A 98 -1.67 12.96 1.26
C ALA A 98 -1.95 13.03 2.77
N GLN A 99 -2.83 13.95 3.16
CA GLN A 99 -3.26 14.11 4.54
C GLN A 99 -4.76 13.83 4.65
N LEU A 100 -5.11 12.84 5.47
CA LEU A 100 -6.48 12.57 5.90
C LEU A 100 -6.76 13.22 7.25
N ASP A 101 -8.04 13.47 7.51
CA ASP A 101 -8.50 13.73 8.86
C ASP A 101 -8.70 12.40 9.63
N PRO A 102 -8.90 12.43 10.96
CA PRO A 102 -9.06 11.20 11.74
C PRO A 102 -10.25 10.33 11.29
N ALA A 103 -11.32 10.94 10.78
CA ALA A 103 -12.48 10.20 10.28
C ALA A 103 -12.14 9.45 8.99
N GLY A 104 -11.33 10.04 8.10
CA GLY A 104 -10.82 9.38 6.91
C GLY A 104 -9.90 8.21 7.23
N VAL A 105 -9.06 8.31 8.26
CA VAL A 105 -8.24 7.17 8.73
C VAL A 105 -9.12 6.03 9.23
N GLN A 106 -10.12 6.34 10.06
CA GLN A 106 -11.06 5.32 10.56
C GLN A 106 -11.84 4.67 9.41
N ASP A 107 -12.32 5.43 8.43
CA ASP A 107 -13.02 4.89 7.26
C ASP A 107 -12.15 3.88 6.49
N LEU A 108 -10.84 4.14 6.35
CA LEU A 108 -9.93 3.19 5.71
C LEU A 108 -9.77 1.90 6.51
N VAL A 109 -9.70 1.98 7.85
CA VAL A 109 -9.66 0.80 8.72
C VAL A 109 -10.95 0.00 8.61
N ASP A 110 -12.10 0.66 8.73
CA ASP A 110 -13.42 0.03 8.64
C ASP A 110 -13.60 -0.69 7.30
N ARG A 111 -13.16 -0.05 6.21
CA ARG A 111 -13.20 -0.64 4.86
C ARG A 111 -12.25 -1.83 4.72
N ALA A 112 -11.08 -1.79 5.35
CA ALA A 112 -10.13 -2.91 5.31
C ALA A 112 -10.67 -4.12 6.08
N LEU A 113 -11.25 -3.90 7.27
CA LEU A 113 -11.93 -4.96 8.04
C LEU A 113 -13.14 -5.50 7.30
N ALA A 114 -13.97 -4.63 6.70
CA ALA A 114 -15.12 -5.05 5.89
C ALA A 114 -14.74 -5.87 4.65
N ALA A 115 -13.53 -5.67 4.10
CA ALA A 115 -12.99 -6.46 2.99
C ALA A 115 -12.38 -7.80 3.44
N GLY A 116 -12.38 -8.09 4.74
CA GLY A 116 -11.94 -9.36 5.31
C GLY A 116 -10.43 -9.46 5.58
N VAL A 117 -9.76 -8.35 5.90
CA VAL A 117 -8.34 -8.38 6.31
C VAL A 117 -8.14 -9.10 7.66
N ASP A 118 -9.14 -9.09 8.54
CA ASP A 118 -9.14 -9.83 9.81
C ASP A 118 -9.61 -11.30 9.67
N GLU A 119 -10.10 -11.69 8.50
CA GLU A 119 -10.55 -13.06 8.26
C GLU A 119 -9.40 -14.05 8.03
N THR A 120 -9.65 -15.31 8.39
CA THR A 120 -8.69 -16.42 8.23
C THR A 120 -9.08 -17.43 7.15
N THR A 121 -10.06 -17.11 6.31
CA THR A 121 -10.55 -18.00 5.25
C THR A 121 -9.42 -18.35 4.28
N ASP A 122 -9.39 -19.57 3.72
CA ASP A 122 -8.41 -19.89 2.66
C ASP A 122 -8.74 -19.07 1.40
N LEU A 123 -7.75 -18.37 0.83
CA LEU A 123 -7.90 -17.57 -0.40
C LEU A 123 -7.45 -18.33 -1.66
N GLY A 124 -7.05 -19.58 -1.49
CA GLY A 124 -6.55 -20.42 -2.56
C GLY A 124 -5.20 -19.94 -3.12
N SER A 125 -4.65 -20.75 -4.02
CA SER A 125 -3.38 -20.48 -4.69
C SER A 125 -3.55 -20.84 -6.16
N PRO A 126 -3.98 -19.90 -7.01
CA PRO A 126 -4.11 -20.17 -8.43
C PRO A 126 -2.72 -20.50 -9.03
N PRO A 127 -2.65 -21.27 -10.13
CA PRO A 127 -1.39 -21.76 -10.70
C PRO A 127 -0.66 -20.68 -11.52
N VAL A 128 -0.46 -19.50 -10.95
CA VAL A 128 0.35 -18.43 -11.51
C VAL A 128 1.78 -18.65 -11.06
N ALA A 129 2.74 -18.72 -11.98
CA ALA A 129 4.14 -18.85 -11.61
C ALA A 129 4.75 -17.48 -11.29
N ASP A 130 5.68 -17.45 -10.35
CA ASP A 130 6.55 -16.30 -10.10
C ASP A 130 5.85 -15.00 -9.65
N ALA A 131 4.56 -15.06 -9.34
CA ALA A 131 3.75 -13.94 -8.89
C ALA A 131 4.11 -13.52 -7.47
N THR A 132 3.80 -12.27 -7.13
CA THR A 132 3.90 -11.77 -5.77
C THR A 132 2.69 -12.21 -4.94
N SER A 133 2.85 -12.20 -3.62
CA SER A 133 1.71 -12.12 -2.72
C SER A 133 1.42 -10.65 -2.42
N THR A 134 0.14 -10.28 -2.32
CA THR A 134 -0.26 -8.99 -1.76
C THR A 134 -0.59 -9.20 -0.29
N ARG A 135 0.11 -8.48 0.60
CA ARG A 135 -0.09 -8.52 2.04
C ARG A 135 -0.75 -7.22 2.50
N PHE A 136 -1.85 -7.37 3.23
CA PHE A 136 -2.57 -6.30 3.91
C PHE A 136 -2.28 -6.41 5.40
N THR A 137 -1.91 -5.30 6.01
CA THR A 137 -1.70 -5.19 7.46
C THR A 137 -2.59 -4.09 7.99
N VAL A 138 -3.46 -4.40 8.95
CA VAL A 138 -4.30 -3.43 9.67
C VAL A 138 -3.95 -3.48 11.15
N VAL A 139 -3.65 -2.32 11.73
CA VAL A 139 -3.34 -2.16 13.15
C VAL A 139 -4.47 -1.38 13.82
N THR A 140 -5.17 -2.04 14.73
CA THR A 140 -6.23 -1.43 15.54
C THR A 140 -5.73 -1.25 16.97
N THR A 141 -6.56 -0.68 17.83
CA THR A 141 -6.29 -0.64 19.28
C THR A 141 -6.32 -2.03 19.92
N GLU A 142 -6.93 -3.01 19.27
CA GLU A 142 -7.18 -4.36 19.79
C GLU A 142 -6.09 -5.34 19.35
N ASP A 143 -5.76 -5.35 18.05
CA ASP A 143 -4.83 -6.32 17.45
C ASP A 143 -4.20 -5.80 16.15
N THR A 144 -3.24 -6.57 15.63
CA THR A 144 -2.70 -6.42 14.29
C THR A 144 -3.15 -7.59 13.41
N TYR A 145 -3.93 -7.28 12.38
CA TYR A 145 -4.39 -8.25 11.39
C TYR A 145 -3.48 -8.25 10.17
N VAL A 146 -3.06 -9.43 9.74
CA VAL A 146 -2.25 -9.61 8.54
C VAL A 146 -2.93 -10.61 7.61
N ARG A 147 -3.22 -10.18 6.39
CA ARG A 147 -3.84 -10.98 5.35
C ARG A 147 -2.99 -11.02 4.11
N GLU A 148 -2.53 -12.20 3.71
CA GLU A 148 -1.69 -12.37 2.53
C GLU A 148 -2.40 -13.20 1.46
N VAL A 149 -2.35 -12.72 0.21
CA VAL A 149 -3.05 -13.31 -0.93
C VAL A 149 -2.08 -13.51 -2.09
N TYR A 150 -1.86 -14.77 -2.48
CA TYR A 150 -1.01 -15.06 -3.63
C TYR A 150 -1.68 -14.64 -4.95
N ALA A 151 -0.91 -13.99 -5.82
CA ALA A 151 -1.27 -13.61 -7.18
C ALA A 151 -2.55 -12.77 -7.30
N LEU A 152 -2.85 -11.93 -6.29
CA LEU A 152 -4.07 -11.11 -6.26
C LEU A 152 -4.10 -10.11 -7.42
N TRP A 153 -2.96 -9.52 -7.75
CA TRP A 153 -2.82 -8.55 -8.84
C TRP A 153 -2.99 -9.19 -10.22
N GLU A 154 -2.54 -10.42 -10.38
CA GLU A 154 -2.56 -11.14 -11.64
C GLU A 154 -3.92 -11.76 -11.93
N THR A 155 -4.59 -12.30 -10.90
CA THR A 155 -5.87 -12.99 -11.10
C THR A 155 -6.71 -13.04 -9.83
N THR A 156 -7.97 -12.63 -9.92
CA THR A 156 -8.97 -12.77 -8.84
C THR A 156 -9.75 -14.09 -8.97
N GLU A 157 -9.92 -14.58 -10.20
CA GLU A 157 -10.56 -15.84 -10.55
C GLU A 157 -9.57 -16.84 -11.17
N GLY A 158 -9.98 -18.08 -11.39
CA GLY A 158 -9.18 -19.04 -12.17
C GLY A 158 -9.27 -20.49 -11.74
N ASP A 159 -8.65 -21.37 -12.53
CA ASP A 159 -8.55 -22.79 -12.24
C ASP A 159 -7.91 -23.01 -10.85
N GLY A 160 -8.56 -23.83 -10.01
CA GLY A 160 -8.08 -24.15 -8.67
C GLY A 160 -8.60 -23.24 -7.56
N LEU A 161 -9.52 -22.32 -7.86
CA LEU A 161 -10.27 -21.54 -6.86
C LEU A 161 -11.72 -22.01 -6.73
N THR A 162 -12.25 -21.94 -5.50
CA THR A 162 -13.69 -22.12 -5.23
C THR A 162 -14.43 -20.80 -5.40
N ASP A 163 -15.76 -20.85 -5.57
CA ASP A 163 -16.59 -19.63 -5.68
C ASP A 163 -16.42 -18.71 -4.46
N ASP A 164 -16.34 -19.28 -3.24
CA ASP A 164 -16.11 -18.52 -2.01
C ASP A 164 -14.73 -17.85 -1.98
N GLN A 165 -13.69 -18.53 -2.51
CA GLN A 165 -12.35 -17.96 -2.64
C GLN A 165 -12.34 -16.80 -3.63
N VAL A 166 -13.02 -16.94 -4.76
CA VAL A 166 -13.14 -15.88 -5.75
C VAL A 166 -13.82 -14.65 -5.14
N ALA A 167 -14.94 -14.83 -4.44
CA ALA A 167 -15.64 -13.73 -3.77
C ALA A 167 -14.75 -12.99 -2.74
N ALA A 168 -14.03 -13.73 -1.88
CA ALA A 168 -13.13 -13.11 -0.91
C ALA A 168 -11.94 -12.37 -1.57
N ARG A 169 -11.41 -12.91 -2.68
CA ARG A 169 -10.36 -12.24 -3.46
C ARG A 169 -10.88 -10.96 -4.14
N GLU A 170 -12.12 -10.97 -4.61
CA GLU A 170 -12.75 -9.77 -5.20
C GLU A 170 -12.88 -8.63 -4.18
N GLU A 171 -13.25 -8.92 -2.93
CA GLU A 171 -13.32 -7.90 -1.86
C GLU A 171 -11.94 -7.28 -1.58
N LEU A 172 -10.90 -8.11 -1.45
CA LEU A 172 -9.52 -7.65 -1.23
C LEU A 172 -8.94 -6.92 -2.44
N SER A 173 -9.28 -7.35 -3.67
CA SER A 173 -8.92 -6.63 -4.89
C SER A 173 -9.61 -5.27 -4.97
N GLY A 174 -10.88 -5.19 -4.60
CA GLY A 174 -11.63 -3.93 -4.56
C GLY A 174 -11.06 -2.96 -3.52
N LEU A 175 -10.63 -3.47 -2.36
CA LEU A 175 -9.89 -2.69 -1.37
C LEU A 175 -8.58 -2.15 -1.94
N LEU A 176 -7.75 -3.03 -2.53
CA LEU A 176 -6.47 -2.66 -3.13
C LEU A 176 -6.63 -1.57 -4.20
N ASP A 177 -7.58 -1.75 -5.12
CA ASP A 177 -7.87 -0.77 -6.17
C ASP A 177 -8.26 0.58 -5.57
N ALA A 178 -9.11 0.58 -4.55
CA ALA A 178 -9.57 1.81 -3.93
C ALA A 178 -8.51 2.51 -3.06
N LEU A 179 -7.49 1.78 -2.58
CA LEU A 179 -6.34 2.34 -1.86
C LEU A 179 -5.25 2.88 -2.80
N THR A 180 -5.13 2.31 -3.99
CA THR A 180 -4.04 2.61 -4.94
C THR A 180 -4.47 3.50 -6.10
N THR A 181 -5.78 3.61 -6.35
CA THR A 181 -6.32 4.58 -7.30
C THR A 181 -6.16 5.99 -6.73
N PRO A 182 -5.49 6.92 -7.45
CA PRO A 182 -5.38 8.30 -7.01
C PRO A 182 -6.76 8.92 -6.81
N GLY A 183 -7.05 9.34 -5.58
CA GLY A 183 -8.23 10.14 -5.26
C GLY A 183 -8.04 11.62 -5.65
N ASP A 184 -9.06 12.42 -5.42
CA ASP A 184 -9.00 13.89 -5.60
C ASP A 184 -8.23 14.61 -4.49
N ALA A 185 -7.73 13.87 -3.49
CA ALA A 185 -6.94 14.44 -2.40
C ALA A 185 -5.66 15.07 -2.93
N ALA A 186 -5.37 16.30 -2.50
CA ALA A 186 -4.14 16.96 -2.86
C ALA A 186 -2.94 16.21 -2.25
N THR A 187 -1.96 15.88 -3.08
CA THR A 187 -0.69 15.26 -2.65
C THR A 187 0.47 16.25 -2.74
N SER A 188 1.52 15.97 -1.99
CA SER A 188 2.82 16.63 -2.10
C SER A 188 3.95 15.60 -2.04
N SER A 189 5.16 15.97 -2.45
CA SER A 189 6.34 15.11 -2.29
C SER A 189 6.56 14.75 -0.82
N PHE A 190 6.81 13.47 -0.56
CA PHE A 190 7.24 13.01 0.75
C PHE A 190 8.73 13.30 0.94
N GLU A 191 9.08 13.93 2.05
CA GLU A 191 10.46 14.27 2.41
C GLU A 191 10.95 13.29 3.50
N PRO A 192 11.73 12.26 3.14
CA PRO A 192 12.20 11.25 4.08
C PRO A 192 13.30 11.77 5.00
N GLU A 193 13.22 11.47 6.30
CA GLU A 193 14.26 11.83 7.28
C GLU A 193 15.50 10.92 7.23
N ALA A 194 15.32 9.73 6.66
CA ALA A 194 16.35 8.70 6.54
C ALA A 194 16.17 7.94 5.23
N VAL A 195 17.27 7.37 4.74
CA VAL A 195 17.28 6.54 3.53
C VAL A 195 18.14 5.32 3.78
N ALA A 196 17.60 4.15 3.46
CA ALA A 196 18.38 2.95 3.32
C ALA A 196 18.92 2.83 1.91
N ALA A 197 20.19 2.45 1.80
CA ALA A 197 20.89 2.24 0.55
C ALA A 197 21.25 0.78 0.44
N ILE A 198 20.56 0.07 -0.46
CA ILE A 198 20.77 -1.33 -0.74
C ILE A 198 21.87 -1.42 -1.80
N ALA A 199 23.02 -1.95 -1.42
CA ALA A 199 24.23 -1.95 -2.21
C ALA A 199 24.64 -3.36 -2.64
N SER A 200 25.09 -3.47 -3.89
CA SER A 200 25.79 -4.63 -4.44
C SER A 200 26.98 -4.17 -5.28
N PRO A 201 28.00 -5.02 -5.51
CA PRO A 201 29.06 -4.69 -6.46
C PRO A 201 28.50 -4.26 -7.80
N TRP A 202 29.04 -3.18 -8.36
CA TRP A 202 28.59 -2.68 -9.65
C TRP A 202 28.93 -3.66 -10.77
N VAL A 203 27.97 -3.87 -11.66
CA VAL A 203 28.15 -4.61 -12.90
C VAL A 203 27.67 -3.74 -14.06
N ASP A 204 28.37 -3.81 -15.18
CA ASP A 204 27.93 -3.14 -16.41
C ASP A 204 26.60 -3.77 -16.86
N PRO A 205 25.51 -2.98 -16.99
CA PRO A 205 24.22 -3.50 -17.44
C PRO A 205 24.26 -4.00 -18.90
N GLY A 206 25.28 -3.63 -19.69
CA GLY A 206 25.45 -4.10 -21.06
C GLY A 206 24.42 -3.54 -22.06
N ASP A 207 23.73 -2.45 -21.68
CA ASP A 207 22.74 -1.76 -22.50
C ASP A 207 23.36 -0.77 -23.52
N GLY A 208 24.67 -0.55 -23.44
CA GLY A 208 25.42 0.38 -24.28
C GLY A 208 25.24 1.85 -23.89
N LEU A 209 24.56 2.15 -22.78
CA LEU A 209 24.37 3.48 -22.24
C LEU A 209 25.49 3.83 -21.26
N VAL A 210 26.25 4.88 -21.56
CA VAL A 210 27.31 5.34 -20.66
C VAL A 210 26.70 6.13 -19.52
N GLN A 211 26.88 5.65 -18.29
CA GLN A 211 26.47 6.33 -17.07
C GLN A 211 27.65 7.09 -16.46
N ALA A 212 27.39 8.33 -16.03
CA ALA A 212 28.38 9.10 -15.29
C ALA A 212 28.53 8.53 -13.88
N GLU A 213 29.77 8.22 -13.50
CA GLU A 213 30.09 7.81 -12.13
C GLU A 213 29.89 8.98 -11.16
N GLN A 214 29.36 8.68 -9.97
CA GLN A 214 29.18 9.67 -8.91
C GLN A 214 29.86 9.22 -7.62
N PRO A 215 30.45 10.15 -6.85
CA PRO A 215 31.03 9.82 -5.55
C PRO A 215 29.91 9.43 -4.57
N TRP A 216 30.14 8.39 -3.77
CA TRP A 216 29.23 7.96 -2.72
C TRP A 216 29.34 8.86 -1.48
N PRO A 217 28.27 9.59 -1.07
CA PRO A 217 28.32 10.50 0.08
C PRO A 217 27.82 9.86 1.40
N GLY A 218 27.33 8.63 1.36
CA GLY A 218 26.65 7.97 2.48
C GLY A 218 27.58 7.19 3.43
N PRO A 219 27.01 6.33 4.28
CA PRO A 219 27.75 5.46 5.20
C PRO A 219 28.72 4.53 4.47
N ALA A 220 29.71 3.97 5.17
CA ALA A 220 30.67 3.06 4.53
C ALA A 220 29.98 1.80 3.97
N LEU A 221 30.13 1.55 2.67
CA LEU A 221 29.69 0.33 1.99
C LEU A 221 30.72 -0.81 2.21
N PRO A 222 30.32 -2.10 2.17
CA PRO A 222 28.98 -2.61 1.81
C PRO A 222 27.90 -2.43 2.89
N GLY A 223 28.26 -2.36 4.17
CA GLY A 223 27.29 -2.35 5.28
C GLY A 223 26.92 -3.74 5.77
N GLU A 224 25.66 -3.89 6.21
CA GLU A 224 25.14 -5.12 6.82
C GLU A 224 24.46 -6.00 5.76
N PRO A 225 24.51 -7.34 5.86
CA PRO A 225 23.78 -8.23 4.95
C PRO A 225 22.26 -8.04 5.07
N THR A 226 21.53 -8.12 3.97
CA THR A 226 20.05 -8.02 3.96
C THR A 226 19.32 -9.33 4.25
N GLY A 227 20.04 -10.39 4.67
CA GLY A 227 19.46 -11.72 4.90
C GLY A 227 19.15 -12.53 3.62
N GLY A 228 19.33 -11.94 2.44
CA GLY A 228 19.22 -12.59 1.13
C GLY A 228 20.55 -13.12 0.57
N PRO A 229 20.67 -13.35 -0.76
CA PRO A 229 21.91 -13.73 -1.41
C PRO A 229 23.11 -12.88 -0.98
N PRO A 230 24.32 -13.47 -0.89
CA PRO A 230 25.43 -12.95 -0.08
C PRO A 230 26.01 -11.60 -0.54
N ASP A 231 25.66 -11.13 -1.74
CA ASP A 231 26.22 -9.95 -2.37
C ASP A 231 25.32 -8.70 -2.26
N VAL A 232 24.19 -8.81 -1.56
CA VAL A 232 23.31 -7.67 -1.27
C VAL A 232 23.42 -7.27 0.18
N THR A 233 23.75 -6.00 0.37
CA THR A 233 24.03 -5.39 1.66
C THR A 233 23.27 -4.07 1.78
N CYS A 234 23.17 -3.53 2.98
CA CYS A 234 22.43 -2.32 3.24
C CYS A 234 23.16 -1.45 4.26
N VAL A 235 23.07 -0.13 4.04
CA VAL A 235 23.42 0.88 5.04
C VAL A 235 22.27 1.86 5.21
N THR A 236 22.09 2.37 6.44
CA THR A 236 21.12 3.42 6.73
C THR A 236 21.82 4.76 6.87
N ALA A 237 21.40 5.75 6.10
CA ALA A 237 21.79 7.14 6.25
C ALA A 237 20.68 7.90 6.98
N THR A 238 21.06 8.71 7.98
CA THR A 238 20.13 9.51 8.79
C THR A 238 20.61 10.97 8.87
N GLY A 239 19.70 11.89 9.21
CA GLY A 239 20.03 13.30 9.44
C GLY A 239 20.76 13.94 8.25
N ALA A 240 21.84 14.69 8.52
CA ALA A 240 22.58 15.38 7.47
C ALA A 240 23.19 14.44 6.41
N GLN A 241 23.49 13.18 6.78
CA GLN A 241 23.99 12.20 5.82
C GLN A 241 22.88 11.70 4.89
N ALA A 242 21.65 11.56 5.39
CA ALA A 242 20.49 11.24 4.54
C ALA A 242 20.28 12.33 3.49
N GLN A 243 20.32 13.60 3.87
CA GLN A 243 20.21 14.71 2.93
C GLN A 243 21.28 14.66 1.84
N ALA A 244 22.54 14.43 2.20
CA ALA A 244 23.63 14.33 1.23
C ALA A 244 23.44 13.16 0.25
N VAL A 245 22.90 12.03 0.73
CA VAL A 245 22.57 10.87 -0.10
C VAL A 245 21.40 11.16 -1.04
N LEU A 246 20.31 11.75 -0.53
CA LEU A 246 19.13 12.10 -1.31
C LEU A 246 19.44 13.15 -2.39
N ASP A 247 20.23 14.18 -2.05
CA ASP A 247 20.66 15.21 -3.00
C ASP A 247 21.49 14.61 -4.15
N ALA A 248 22.43 13.72 -3.82
CA ALA A 248 23.24 13.05 -4.82
C ALA A 248 22.40 12.10 -5.68
N ALA A 249 21.51 11.33 -5.07
CA ALA A 249 20.60 10.42 -5.77
C ALA A 249 19.64 11.19 -6.69
N GLY A 250 19.16 12.35 -6.29
CA GLY A 250 18.32 13.22 -7.12
C GLY A 250 19.01 13.75 -8.38
N ALA A 251 20.35 13.80 -8.40
CA ALA A 251 21.14 14.12 -9.59
C ALA A 251 21.51 12.89 -10.44
N GLY A 252 21.24 11.68 -9.93
CA GLY A 252 21.56 10.41 -10.57
C GLY A 252 20.34 9.71 -11.16
N ASN A 253 20.58 8.49 -11.63
CA ASN A 253 19.58 7.57 -12.17
C ASN A 253 19.84 6.16 -11.65
N ALA A 254 18.90 5.24 -11.87
CA ALA A 254 18.96 3.87 -11.36
C ALA A 254 20.19 3.06 -11.82
N ALA A 255 20.91 3.51 -12.85
CA ALA A 255 22.12 2.86 -13.37
C ALA A 255 23.42 3.60 -13.01
N THR A 256 23.35 4.65 -12.20
CA THR A 256 24.52 5.45 -11.79
C THR A 256 25.49 4.57 -11.00
N PRO A 257 26.77 4.43 -11.43
CA PRO A 257 27.77 3.75 -10.65
C PRO A 257 28.26 4.65 -9.52
N TRP A 258 28.12 4.17 -8.27
CA TRP A 258 28.53 4.90 -7.07
C TRP A 258 29.95 4.51 -6.66
N VAL A 259 30.82 5.50 -6.51
CA VAL A 259 32.25 5.28 -6.27
C VAL A 259 32.62 5.63 -4.83
N THR A 260 33.17 4.67 -4.09
CA THR A 260 33.71 4.88 -2.74
C THR A 260 35.15 5.40 -2.79
N GLY A 261 35.65 5.93 -1.66
CA GLY A 261 36.97 6.57 -1.61
C GLY A 261 38.17 5.65 -1.92
N ASP A 262 37.98 4.34 -1.89
CA ASP A 262 38.94 3.31 -2.30
C ASP A 262 38.89 2.98 -3.81
N GLY A 263 37.97 3.58 -4.55
CA GLY A 263 37.76 3.36 -5.98
C GLY A 263 36.81 2.20 -6.33
N SER A 264 36.23 1.53 -5.33
CA SER A 264 35.24 0.48 -5.55
C SER A 264 33.94 1.08 -6.13
N ARG A 265 33.27 0.33 -7.01
CA ARG A 265 32.03 0.74 -7.67
C ARG A 265 30.85 -0.09 -7.17
N TRP A 266 29.73 0.58 -6.92
CA TRP A 266 28.53 0.00 -6.35
C TRP A 266 27.30 0.32 -7.20
N SER A 267 26.42 -0.67 -7.34
CA SER A 267 25.02 -0.44 -7.69
C SER A 267 24.27 -0.20 -6.40
N VAL A 268 23.49 0.89 -6.33
CA VAL A 268 22.76 1.27 -5.13
C VAL A 268 21.29 1.52 -5.47
N THR A 269 20.41 0.77 -4.81
CA THR A 269 18.96 1.06 -4.78
C THR A 269 18.68 1.91 -3.55
N PHE A 270 18.06 3.08 -3.76
CA PHE A 270 17.69 3.98 -2.68
C PHE A 270 16.27 3.71 -2.22
N ARG A 271 16.12 3.44 -0.92
CA ARG A 271 14.87 3.15 -0.26
C ARG A 271 14.66 4.18 0.86
N PRO A 272 14.02 5.33 0.56
CA PRO A 272 13.62 6.30 1.59
C PRO A 272 12.84 5.62 2.71
N LEU A 273 13.17 5.81 3.98
CA LEU A 273 12.44 5.18 5.08
C LEU A 273 11.10 5.86 5.33
N LEU A 274 10.09 5.05 5.64
CA LEU A 274 8.78 5.51 6.07
C LEU A 274 8.77 5.78 7.58
N PRO A 275 7.79 6.53 8.12
CA PRO A 275 7.78 6.97 9.52
C PRO A 275 7.96 5.89 10.60
N ASP A 276 7.48 4.67 10.36
CA ASP A 276 7.60 3.53 11.29
C ASP A 276 8.93 2.77 11.15
N GLU A 277 9.71 3.06 10.12
CA GLU A 277 10.94 2.34 9.79
C GLU A 277 12.16 3.09 10.28
N THR A 278 13.12 2.33 10.82
CA THR A 278 14.30 2.84 11.51
C THR A 278 15.59 2.53 10.77
N GLY A 279 15.61 1.51 9.91
CA GLY A 279 16.80 1.15 9.15
C GLY A 279 16.67 -0.08 8.26
N CYS A 280 17.81 -0.61 7.86
CA CYS A 280 17.92 -1.79 6.99
C CYS A 280 17.22 -3.05 7.54
N ALA A 281 17.08 -3.16 8.86
CA ALA A 281 16.41 -4.27 9.50
C ALA A 281 14.90 -4.31 9.23
N ASP A 282 14.31 -3.18 8.83
CA ASP A 282 12.86 -3.04 8.60
C ASP A 282 12.47 -3.28 7.13
N LEU A 283 13.43 -3.63 6.26
CA LEU A 283 13.22 -3.75 4.81
C LEU A 283 12.97 -5.18 4.31
N GLY A 284 12.92 -6.16 5.22
CA GLY A 284 12.76 -7.55 4.86
C GLY A 284 11.60 -8.18 5.62
N ASP A 285 10.55 -8.55 4.89
CA ASP A 285 9.62 -9.66 5.18
C ASP A 285 8.95 -10.15 3.88
#